data_AF-A0A1V5LUS9-F1
#
_entry.id   AF-A0A1V5LUS9-F1
#
_cell.length_a   1.000
_cell.length_b   1.000
_cell.length_c   1.000
_cell.angle_alpha   90.00
_cell.angle_beta   90.00
_cell.angle_gamma   90.00
#
_symmetry.space_group_name_H-M   'P 1'
#
loop_
_entity.id
_entity.type
_entity.pdbx_description
1 polymer ?
#
loop_
_entity_poly.entity_id
_entity_poly.type
_entity_poly.pdbx_seq_one_letter_code
_entity_poly.pdbx_strand_id
1 'polypeptide(L)'
;MMNTVQLAIADPVYESALREALSRSGPWRVTSVEQPDPRQHGVLVIDEYALDRLPMPLCCPERVVLITHKDAQHLSRAWNAGIVSVVSSDDPPNTVLLAIMAAALRVPKSRVAAVPGGISPNPPSPAAPISAQQPPNSSKRPKS
;
A
#
# COMPACT_ATOMS: atom_id res chain seq x y z
N MET A 1 -0.48 -2.88 -14.05
CA MET A 1 0.40 -3.36 -12.97
C MET A 1 -0.18 -4.69 -12.49
N MET A 2 0.66 -5.68 -12.24
CA MET A 2 0.25 -7.00 -11.74
C MET A 2 0.20 -6.95 -10.21
N ASN A 3 -0.91 -7.39 -9.61
CA ASN A 3 -1.03 -7.44 -8.15
C ASN A 3 -0.62 -8.82 -7.64
N THR A 4 0.20 -8.89 -6.61
CA THR A 4 0.62 -10.13 -5.97
C THR A 4 -0.34 -10.52 -4.85
N VAL A 5 -0.65 -11.81 -4.74
CA VAL A 5 -1.47 -12.39 -3.67
C VAL A 5 -0.74 -13.62 -3.14
N GLN A 6 -0.48 -13.65 -1.84
CA GLN A 6 -0.03 -14.85 -1.13
C GLN A 6 -1.25 -15.51 -0.50
N LEU A 7 -1.47 -16.79 -0.78
CA LEU A 7 -2.49 -17.62 -0.14
C LEU A 7 -1.79 -18.53 0.87
N ALA A 8 -2.20 -18.48 2.13
CA ALA A 8 -1.81 -19.42 3.17
C ALA A 8 -3.07 -19.87 3.91
N ILE A 9 -3.75 -20.87 3.34
CA ILE A 9 -5.02 -21.40 3.83
C ILE A 9 -4.83 -22.91 4.00
N ALA A 10 -5.24 -23.45 5.15
CA ALA A 10 -5.04 -24.86 5.50
C ALA A 10 -5.96 -25.80 4.70
N ASP A 11 -7.13 -25.34 4.28
CA ASP A 11 -8.05 -26.10 3.41
C ASP A 11 -7.61 -26.01 1.94
N PRO A 12 -7.04 -27.09 1.36
CA PRO A 12 -6.53 -27.09 0.00
C PRO A 12 -7.65 -26.99 -1.06
N VAL A 13 -8.86 -27.45 -0.74
CA VAL A 13 -10.00 -27.38 -1.66
C VAL A 13 -10.44 -25.93 -1.78
N TYR A 14 -10.64 -25.26 -0.64
CA TYR A 14 -10.99 -23.86 -0.62
C TYR A 14 -9.90 -22.98 -1.25
N GLU A 15 -8.63 -23.22 -0.92
CA GLU A 15 -7.50 -22.49 -1.48
C GLU A 15 -7.45 -22.61 -3.01
N SER A 16 -7.62 -23.83 -3.53
CA SER A 16 -7.59 -24.07 -4.98
C SER A 16 -8.74 -23.36 -5.70
N ALA A 17 -9.95 -23.40 -5.14
CA ALA A 17 -11.11 -22.69 -5.68
C ALA A 17 -10.91 -21.17 -5.68
N LEU A 18 -10.35 -20.62 -4.60
CA LEU A 18 -10.04 -19.19 -4.51
C LEU A 18 -8.95 -18.76 -5.49
N ARG A 19 -7.90 -19.57 -5.66
CA ARG A 19 -6.84 -19.34 -6.64
C ARG A 19 -7.40 -19.29 -8.06
N GLU A 20 -8.31 -20.20 -8.41
CA GLU A 20 -8.99 -20.19 -9.70
C GLU A 20 -9.94 -19.00 -9.88
N ALA A 21 -10.66 -18.61 -8.84
CA ALA A 21 -11.51 -17.42 -8.89
C ALA A 21 -10.67 -16.15 -9.12
N LEU A 22 -9.53 -16.03 -8.44
CA LEU A 22 -8.59 -14.92 -8.61
C LEU A 22 -8.02 -14.89 -10.03
N SER A 23 -7.58 -16.03 -10.58
CA SER A 23 -7.00 -16.08 -11.92
C SER A 23 -7.97 -15.65 -13.03
N ARG A 24 -9.28 -15.84 -12.83
CA ARG A 24 -10.32 -15.36 -13.76
C ARG A 24 -10.67 -13.88 -13.59
N SER A 25 -10.44 -13.32 -12.41
CA SER A 25 -10.93 -11.98 -12.04
C SER A 25 -10.04 -10.82 -12.46
N GLY A 26 -8.78 -11.06 -12.84
CA GLY A 26 -7.86 -9.99 -13.21
C GLY A 26 -6.39 -10.40 -13.24
N PRO A 27 -5.47 -9.44 -13.44
CA PRO A 27 -4.03 -9.68 -13.55
C PRO A 27 -3.39 -9.88 -12.16
N TRP A 28 -3.75 -10.98 -11.50
CA TRP A 28 -3.21 -11.38 -10.20
C TRP A 28 -2.10 -12.42 -10.38
N ARG A 29 -0.98 -12.23 -9.69
CA ARG A 29 0.01 -13.28 -9.46
C ARG A 29 -0.29 -13.91 -8.11
N VAL A 30 -0.89 -15.09 -8.13
CA VAL A 30 -1.29 -15.83 -6.93
C VAL A 30 -0.24 -16.89 -6.61
N THR A 31 0.26 -16.90 -5.38
CA THR A 31 1.22 -17.89 -4.88
C THR A 31 0.67 -18.56 -3.63
N SER A 32 0.54 -19.88 -3.68
CA SER A 32 0.26 -20.73 -2.52
C SER A 32 1.52 -20.91 -1.69
N VAL A 33 1.47 -20.56 -0.41
CA VAL A 33 2.62 -20.61 0.51
C VAL A 33 2.19 -21.17 1.87
N GLU A 34 3.03 -22.00 2.47
CA GLU A 34 2.77 -22.50 3.83
C GLU A 34 3.03 -21.42 4.89
N GLN A 35 4.07 -20.62 4.68
CA GLN A 35 4.45 -19.52 5.57
C GLN A 35 4.42 -18.19 4.80
N PRO A 36 3.37 -17.38 4.97
CA PRO A 36 3.27 -16.10 4.28
C PRO A 36 4.29 -15.10 4.83
N ASP A 37 4.84 -14.27 3.95
CA ASP A 37 5.79 -13.21 4.30
C ASP A 37 5.09 -11.84 4.28
N PRO A 38 4.82 -11.22 5.45
CA PRO A 38 4.19 -9.90 5.54
C PRO A 38 5.03 -8.76 4.96
N ARG A 39 6.35 -8.97 4.79
CA ARG A 39 7.26 -7.95 4.26
C ARG A 39 7.20 -7.85 2.75
N GLN A 40 6.83 -8.95 2.07
CA GLN A 40 6.64 -8.93 0.61
C GLN A 40 5.46 -8.03 0.25
N HIS A 41 5.57 -7.36 -0.89
CA HIS A 41 4.51 -6.50 -1.43
C HIS A 41 3.34 -7.35 -1.98
N GLY A 42 2.10 -6.86 -1.86
CA GLY A 42 0.88 -7.57 -2.27
C GLY A 42 -0.19 -7.73 -1.19
N VAL A 43 -1.20 -8.54 -1.48
CA VAL A 43 -2.23 -8.94 -0.50
C VAL A 43 -1.82 -10.26 0.15
N LEU A 44 -2.03 -10.37 1.46
CA LEU A 44 -1.90 -11.63 2.19
C LEU A 44 -3.30 -12.14 2.48
N VAL A 45 -3.63 -13.34 2.00
CA VAL A 45 -4.89 -14.02 2.30
C VAL A 45 -4.56 -15.23 3.14
N ILE A 46 -5.04 -15.22 4.38
CA ILE A 46 -4.65 -16.20 5.40
C ILE A 46 -5.87 -16.69 6.16
N ASP A 47 -5.76 -17.86 6.78
CA ASP A 47 -6.72 -18.33 7.78
C ASP A 47 -6.24 -18.10 9.22
N GLU A 48 -7.02 -18.53 10.22
CA GLU A 48 -6.61 -18.47 11.62
C GLU A 48 -5.29 -19.21 11.89
N TYR A 49 -5.04 -20.36 11.27
CA TYR A 49 -3.83 -21.14 11.51
C TYR A 49 -2.57 -20.42 11.00
N ALA A 50 -2.67 -19.76 9.85
CA ALA A 50 -1.59 -18.96 9.30
C ALA A 50 -1.39 -17.65 10.08
N LEU A 51 -2.47 -17.01 10.57
CA LEU A 51 -2.38 -15.83 11.43
C LEU A 51 -1.57 -16.11 12.72
N ASP A 52 -1.72 -17.30 13.28
CA ASP A 52 -1.02 -17.73 14.50
C ASP A 52 0.50 -17.86 14.33
N ARG A 53 0.94 -18.08 13.10
CA ARG A 53 2.35 -18.26 12.73
C ARG A 53 3.03 -16.95 12.34
N LEU A 54 2.25 -15.87 12.16
CA LEU A 54 2.79 -14.59 11.74
C LEU A 54 3.45 -13.84 12.90
N PRO A 55 4.57 -13.13 12.65
CA PRO A 55 5.18 -12.28 13.66
C PRO A 55 4.26 -11.10 14.00
N MET A 56 4.12 -10.81 15.29
CA MET A 56 3.37 -9.68 15.81
C MET A 56 4.32 -8.59 16.35
N PRO A 57 4.01 -7.29 16.19
CA PRO A 57 2.86 -6.75 15.46
C PRO A 57 3.04 -6.87 13.93
N LEU A 58 1.92 -6.97 13.20
CA LEU A 58 1.93 -6.99 11.73
C LEU A 58 2.40 -5.62 11.19
N CYS A 59 3.30 -5.63 10.20
CA CYS A 59 3.82 -4.39 9.61
C CYS A 59 2.78 -3.62 8.78
N CYS A 60 1.86 -4.33 8.11
CA CYS A 60 0.83 -3.73 7.24
C CYS A 60 -0.48 -4.54 7.32
N PRO A 61 -1.19 -4.52 8.47
CA PRO A 61 -2.37 -5.36 8.69
C PRO A 61 -3.53 -5.02 7.75
N GLU A 62 -3.58 -3.82 7.19
CA GLU A 62 -4.59 -3.37 6.23
C GLU A 62 -4.54 -4.12 4.87
N ARG A 63 -3.40 -4.77 4.59
CA ARG A 63 -3.17 -5.58 3.39
C ARG A 63 -3.54 -7.06 3.60
N VAL A 64 -3.94 -7.43 4.81
CA VAL A 64 -4.31 -8.81 5.17
C VAL A 64 -5.80 -8.99 4.99
N VAL A 65 -6.19 -10.10 4.38
CA VAL A 65 -7.55 -10.62 4.37
C VAL A 65 -7.56 -11.91 5.17
N LEU A 66 -8.24 -11.89 6.31
CA LEU A 66 -8.42 -13.08 7.14
C LEU A 66 -9.69 -13.81 6.70
N ILE A 67 -9.56 -15.11 6.42
CA ILE A 67 -10.67 -16.02 6.15
C ILE A 67 -10.86 -16.87 7.40
N THR A 68 -11.98 -16.73 8.09
CA THR A 68 -12.19 -17.44 9.36
C THR A 68 -13.67 -17.69 9.65
N HIS A 69 -13.98 -18.64 10.53
CA HIS A 69 -15.36 -18.81 10.99
C HIS A 69 -15.84 -17.57 11.77
N LYS A 70 -17.15 -17.30 11.75
CA LYS A 70 -17.79 -16.17 12.46
C LYS A 70 -17.85 -16.42 13.98
N ASP A 71 -16.71 -16.72 14.59
CA ASP A 71 -16.52 -16.89 16.02
C ASP A 71 -15.97 -15.62 16.66
N ALA A 72 -16.47 -15.28 17.84
CA ALA A 72 -16.10 -14.05 18.55
C ALA A 72 -14.61 -13.99 18.91
N GLN A 73 -13.97 -15.13 19.20
CA GLN A 73 -12.55 -15.18 19.54
C GLN A 73 -11.68 -14.86 18.31
N HIS A 74 -12.01 -15.43 17.16
CA HIS A 74 -11.29 -15.16 15.91
C HIS A 74 -11.43 -13.70 15.47
N LEU A 75 -12.64 -13.13 15.56
CA LEU A 75 -12.90 -11.73 15.23
C LEU A 75 -12.15 -10.77 16.17
N SER A 76 -12.18 -11.04 17.48
CA SER A 76 -11.43 -10.26 18.48
C SER A 76 -9.93 -10.30 18.20
N ARG A 77 -9.40 -11.46 17.84
CA ARG A 77 -7.99 -11.62 17.49
C ARG A 77 -7.60 -10.84 16.24
N ALA A 78 -8.41 -10.92 15.19
CA ALA A 78 -8.20 -10.16 13.96
C ALA A 78 -8.16 -8.65 14.23
N TRP A 79 -9.11 -8.17 15.04
CA TRP A 79 -9.17 -6.78 15.47
C TRP A 79 -7.91 -6.35 16.24
N ASN A 80 -7.48 -7.16 17.21
CA ASN A 80 -6.26 -6.89 18.00
C ASN A 80 -4.99 -6.90 17.14
N ALA A 81 -4.97 -7.68 16.05
CA ALA A 81 -3.89 -7.68 15.07
C ALA A 81 -3.96 -6.49 14.07
N GLY A 82 -5.00 -5.64 14.16
CA GLY A 82 -5.22 -4.49 13.28
C GLY A 82 -5.82 -4.85 11.92
N ILE A 83 -6.29 -6.09 11.74
CA ILE A 83 -6.83 -6.56 10.45
C ILE A 83 -8.22 -5.97 10.25
N VAL A 84 -8.38 -5.19 9.17
CA VAL A 84 -9.63 -4.51 8.81
C VAL A 84 -10.45 -5.23 7.75
N SER A 85 -9.96 -6.37 7.26
CA SER A 85 -10.61 -7.17 6.23
C SER A 85 -10.73 -8.61 6.70
N VAL A 86 -11.90 -8.95 7.24
CA VAL A 86 -12.22 -10.29 7.72
C VAL A 86 -13.44 -10.79 6.96
N VAL A 87 -13.35 -11.99 6.39
CA VAL A 87 -14.43 -12.66 5.68
C VAL A 87 -14.59 -14.08 6.22
N SER A 88 -15.76 -14.65 6.02
CA SER A 88 -16.03 -16.01 6.41
C SER A 88 -15.70 -17.01 5.32
N SER A 89 -15.26 -18.20 5.72
CA SER A 89 -15.17 -19.37 4.83
C SER A 89 -16.51 -19.74 4.20
N ASP A 90 -17.63 -19.40 4.86
CA ASP A 90 -18.98 -19.61 4.34
C ASP A 90 -19.48 -18.48 3.45
N ASP A 91 -18.74 -17.37 3.34
CA ASP A 91 -19.16 -16.25 2.51
C ASP A 91 -19.02 -16.61 1.00
N PRO A 92 -19.89 -16.07 0.13
CA PRO A 92 -19.79 -16.33 -1.30
C PRO A 92 -18.42 -15.94 -1.87
N PRO A 93 -17.89 -16.67 -2.88
CA PRO A 93 -16.57 -16.38 -3.46
C PRO A 93 -16.38 -14.93 -3.92
N ASN A 94 -17.45 -14.30 -4.41
CA ASN A 94 -17.42 -12.89 -4.83
C ASN A 94 -17.17 -11.93 -3.67
N THR A 95 -17.66 -12.23 -2.47
CA THR A 95 -17.42 -11.43 -1.26
C THR A 95 -15.94 -11.49 -0.86
N VAL A 96 -15.36 -12.68 -0.89
CA VAL A 96 -13.94 -12.91 -0.60
C VAL A 96 -13.07 -12.16 -1.62
N LEU A 97 -13.43 -12.25 -2.90
CA LEU A 97 -12.73 -11.54 -3.97
C LEU A 97 -12.81 -10.02 -3.79
N LEU A 98 -13.97 -9.48 -3.41
CA LEU A 98 -14.13 -8.06 -3.10
C LEU A 98 -13.25 -7.62 -1.94
N ALA A 99 -13.15 -8.43 -0.88
CA ALA A 99 -12.25 -8.17 0.24
C ALA A 99 -10.78 -8.14 -0.20
N ILE A 100 -10.36 -9.07 -1.06
CA ILE A 100 -9.01 -9.11 -1.63
C ILE A 100 -8.74 -7.87 -2.48
N MET A 101 -9.69 -7.47 -3.32
CA MET A 101 -9.58 -6.23 -4.11
C MET A 101 -9.49 -4.99 -3.22
N ALA A 102 -10.31 -4.90 -2.18
CA ALA A 102 -10.27 -3.80 -1.23
C ALA A 102 -8.93 -3.73 -0.50
N ALA A 103 -8.38 -4.87 -0.06
CA ALA A 103 -7.05 -4.94 0.53
C ALA A 103 -5.96 -4.53 -0.46
N ALA A 104 -6.07 -4.95 -1.73
CA ALA A 104 -5.13 -4.57 -2.78
C ALA A 104 -5.07 -3.06 -3.03
N LEU A 105 -6.17 -2.33 -2.84
CA LEU A 105 -6.21 -0.87 -2.94
C LEU A 105 -5.48 -0.17 -1.79
N ARG A 106 -5.36 -0.83 -0.64
CA ARG A 106 -4.62 -0.31 0.53
C ARG A 106 -3.13 -0.60 0.45
N VAL A 107 -2.71 -1.55 -0.40
CA VAL A 107 -1.30 -1.82 -0.63
C VAL A 107 -0.65 -0.55 -1.17
N PRO A 108 0.35 0.04 -0.46
CA PRO A 108 1.04 1.22 -0.93
C PRO A 108 1.57 0.94 -2.33
N LYS A 109 1.06 1.65 -3.33
CA LYS A 109 1.58 1.55 -4.68
C LYS A 109 3.02 2.03 -4.58
N SER A 110 3.99 1.16 -4.87
CA SER A 110 5.35 1.60 -5.11
C SER A 110 5.21 2.65 -6.20
N ARG A 111 5.22 3.94 -5.81
CA ARG A 111 5.46 5.00 -6.76
C ARG A 111 6.80 4.58 -7.30
N VAL A 112 6.83 4.13 -8.56
CA VAL A 112 8.07 4.08 -9.35
C VAL A 112 8.77 5.34 -8.92
N ALA A 113 9.91 5.19 -8.23
CA ALA A 113 10.66 6.30 -7.71
C ALA A 113 10.59 7.32 -8.84
N ALA A 114 9.92 8.45 -8.59
CA ALA A 114 9.94 9.51 -9.56
C ALA A 114 11.42 9.62 -9.82
N VAL A 115 11.84 9.28 -11.04
CA VAL A 115 13.21 9.55 -11.49
C VAL A 115 13.42 10.96 -10.97
N PRO A 116 14.43 11.24 -10.13
CA PRO A 116 14.75 12.61 -9.84
C PRO A 116 15.14 13.14 -11.21
N GLY A 117 14.15 13.65 -11.93
CA GLY A 117 14.29 14.27 -13.23
C GLY A 117 15.28 15.36 -12.91
N GLY A 118 16.47 15.24 -13.50
CA GLY A 118 17.58 16.10 -13.19
C GLY A 118 17.11 17.54 -13.30
N ILE A 119 16.88 18.16 -12.15
CA ILE A 119 17.00 19.60 -12.05
C ILE A 119 18.51 19.78 -12.02
N SER A 120 19.08 19.79 -13.23
CA SER A 120 20.41 20.37 -13.43
C SER A 120 20.37 21.73 -12.72
N PRO A 121 21.24 21.99 -11.73
CA PRO A 121 21.41 23.34 -11.26
C PRO A 121 21.97 24.09 -12.46
N ASN A 122 21.16 24.96 -13.05
CA ASN A 122 21.63 25.92 -14.02
C ASN A 122 22.87 26.59 -13.38
N PRO A 123 24.05 26.60 -14.02
CA PRO A 123 25.17 27.36 -13.46
C PRO A 123 24.70 28.81 -13.28
N PRO A 124 25.09 29.49 -12.19
CA PRO A 124 24.70 30.87 -11.98
C PRO A 124 25.13 31.67 -13.22
N SER A 125 24.15 32.22 -13.96
CA SER A 125 24.43 33.26 -14.95
C SER A 125 25.29 34.32 -14.28
N PRO A 126 26.43 34.73 -14.86
CA PRO A 126 27.16 35.87 -14.34
C PRO A 126 26.22 37.06 -14.34
N ALA A 127 26.06 37.65 -13.16
CA ALA A 127 25.21 38.80 -12.92
C ALA A 127 25.47 39.88 -13.98
N ALA A 128 24.39 40.39 -14.57
CA ALA A 128 24.47 41.61 -15.37
C ALA A 128 25.07 42.72 -14.48
N PRO A 129 26.00 43.55 -15.00
CA PRO A 129 26.59 44.62 -14.22
C PRO A 129 25.49 45.59 -13.79
N ILE A 130 25.36 45.75 -12.47
CA ILE A 130 24.47 46.71 -11.84
C ILE A 130 24.90 48.10 -12.32
N SER A 131 24.10 48.71 -13.20
CA SER A 131 24.28 50.10 -13.59
C SER A 131 23.95 50.97 -12.38
N ALA A 132 24.95 51.70 -11.90
CA ALA A 132 24.85 52.55 -10.72
C ALA A 132 23.84 53.69 -10.98
N GLN A 133 22.61 53.54 -10.49
CA GLN A 133 21.68 54.65 -10.40
C GLN A 133 22.06 55.54 -9.22
N GLN A 134 22.63 56.67 -9.60
CA GLN A 134 23.04 57.82 -8.81
C GLN A 134 21.91 58.34 -7.89
N PRO A 135 22.19 58.73 -6.64
CA PRO A 135 21.16 59.20 -5.70
C PRO A 135 20.60 60.57 -6.12
N PRO A 136 19.30 60.84 -5.90
CA PRO A 136 18.75 62.16 -6.11
C PRO A 136 19.25 63.16 -5.05
N ASN A 137 20.00 64.14 -5.56
CA ASN A 137 20.54 65.30 -4.88
C ASN A 137 19.42 66.15 -4.25
N SER A 138 19.28 66.16 -2.93
CA SER A 138 18.40 67.12 -2.24
C SER A 138 19.20 68.36 -1.85
N SER A 139 19.25 69.36 -2.74
CA SER A 139 19.77 70.69 -2.44
C SER A 139 18.62 71.67 -2.15
N LYS A 140 18.63 72.19 -0.92
CA LYS A 140 17.73 73.22 -0.37
C LYS A 140 17.83 74.56 -1.13
N ARG A 141 16.73 75.33 -1.24
CA ARG A 141 16.68 76.82 -1.09
C ARG A 141 15.24 77.40 -1.17
N PRO A 142 14.97 78.68 -0.82
CA PRO A 142 14.03 79.05 0.25
C PRO A 142 12.85 79.99 -0.14
N LYS A 143 12.00 80.27 0.87
CA LYS A 143 10.96 81.31 1.06
C LYS A 143 10.75 82.41 -0.01
N SER A 144 9.47 82.66 -0.32
CA SER A 144 8.81 83.98 -0.22
C SER A 144 7.34 83.77 0.11
#